data_AF-A0A401J8J6-F1
#
_entry.id   AF-A0A401J8J6-F1
#
_cell.length_a   1.000
_cell.length_b   1.000
_cell.length_c   1.000
_cell.angle_alpha   90.00
_cell.angle_beta   90.00
_cell.angle_gamma   90.00
#
_symmetry.space_group_name_H-M   'P 1'
#
loop_
_entity.id
_entity.type
_entity.pdbx_description
1 polymer ?
#
loop_
_entity_poly.entity_id
_entity_poly.type
_entity_poly.pdbx_seq_one_letter_code
_entity_poly.pdbx_strand_id
1 'polypeptide(L)' 'MKAGARRLWGARVIEAMAEQIDAAAPLIVLAGRNYRDPLWPQIERRASVPMEGLGIGQQLAWLSDN' A
#
# COMPACT_ATOMS: atom_id res chain seq x y z
N MET A 1 10.96 1.02 13.22
CA MET A 1 10.52 2.44 13.18
C MET A 1 9.47 2.70 14.25
N LYS A 2 9.56 3.78 15.05
CA LYS A 2 8.54 4.14 16.07
C LYS A 2 7.21 4.53 15.39
N ALA A 3 6.08 4.40 16.10
CA ALA A 3 4.75 4.65 15.53
C ALA A 3 4.59 6.07 14.94
N GLY A 4 5.11 7.10 15.61
CA GLY A 4 5.09 8.48 15.10
C GLY A 4 5.88 8.66 13.81
N ALA A 5 7.05 8.04 13.71
CA ALA A 5 7.87 8.06 12.50
C ALA A 5 7.19 7.32 11.32
N ARG A 6 6.44 6.24 11.59
CA ARG A 6 5.66 5.53 10.55
C ARG A 6 4.54 6.38 10.00
N ARG A 7 3.83 7.13 10.84
CA ARG A 7 2.76 8.04 10.40
C ARG A 7 3.31 9.17 9.52
N LEU A 8 4.40 9.81 9.95
CA LEU A 8 5.05 10.87 9.17
C LEU A 8 5.55 10.35 7.81
N TRP A 9 6.13 9.15 7.80
CA TRP A 9 6.52 8.49 6.55
C TRP A 9 5.32 8.28 5.64
N GLY A 10 4.19 7.78 6.16
CA GLY A 10 2.97 7.58 5.38
C GLY A 10 2.43 8.87 4.76
N ALA A 11 2.37 9.96 5.53
CA ALA A 11 1.95 11.26 5.02
C ALA A 11 2.81 11.74 3.83
N ARG A 12 4.14 11.62 3.94
CA ARG A 12 5.08 11.98 2.87
C ARG A 12 4.91 11.14 1.61
N VAL A 13 4.59 9.85 1.76
CA VAL A 13 4.30 8.98 0.62
C VAL A 13 3.03 9.42 -0.09
N ILE A 14 1.98 9.80 0.65
CA ILE A 14 0.73 10.30 0.05
C ILE A 14 0.97 11.61 -0.70
N GLU A 15 1.74 12.54 -0.13
CA GLU A 15 2.14 13.78 -0.81
C GLU A 15 2.90 13.48 -2.11
N ALA A 16 3.92 12.62 -2.05
CA ALA A 16 4.68 12.23 -3.23
C ALA A 16 3.83 11.52 -4.29
N MET A 17 2.85 10.69 -3.88
CA MET A 17 1.93 10.05 -4.81
C MET A 17 1.04 11.07 -5.53
N ALA A 18 0.54 12.09 -4.82
CA ALA A 18 -0.34 13.11 -5.40
C ALA A 18 0.34 13.92 -6.52
N GLU A 19 1.68 13.99 -6.52
CA GLU A 19 2.46 14.63 -7.58
C GLU A 19 2.63 13.75 -8.84
N GLN A 20 2.39 12.43 -8.73
CA GLN A 20 2.72 11.46 -9.77
C GLN A 20 1.49 10.81 -10.42
N ILE A 21 0.38 10.75 -9.70
CA ILE A 21 -0.82 10.02 -10.15
C ILE A 21 -2.10 10.81 -9.87
N ASP A 22 -3.13 10.54 -10.67
CA ASP A 22 -4.47 11.07 -10.44
C ASP A 22 -5.02 10.60 -9.08
N ALA A 23 -5.70 11.49 -8.37
CA ALA A 23 -6.27 11.21 -7.05
C ALA A 23 -7.33 10.09 -7.08
N ALA A 24 -8.00 9.89 -8.21
CA ALA A 24 -8.99 8.84 -8.44
C ALA A 24 -8.38 7.54 -9.03
N ALA A 25 -7.09 7.51 -9.37
CA ALA A 25 -6.47 6.33 -9.95
C ALA A 25 -6.60 5.11 -9.03
N PRO A 26 -7.02 3.93 -9.54
CA PRO A 26 -7.06 2.71 -8.76
C PRO A 26 -5.64 2.30 -8.35
N LEU A 27 -5.50 1.76 -7.14
CA LEU A 27 -4.22 1.35 -6.56
C LEU A 27 -4.21 -0.14 -6.27
N ILE A 28 -3.09 -0.78 -6.58
CA ILE A 28 -2.80 -2.14 -6.13
C ILE A 28 -1.69 -2.05 -5.09
N VAL A 29 -1.98 -2.48 -3.86
CA VAL A 29 -1.04 -2.47 -2.75
C VAL A 29 -0.46 -3.87 -2.57
N LEU A 30 0.79 -4.03 -3.01
CA LEU A 30 1.56 -5.28 -2.84
C LEU A 30 2.35 -5.29 -1.52
N ALA A 31 2.38 -4.16 -0.81
CA ALA A 31 3.13 -4.01 0.43
C ALA A 31 2.37 -4.60 1.63
N GLY A 32 3.12 -5.24 2.55
CA GLY A 32 2.56 -5.76 3.79
C GLY A 32 2.05 -4.67 4.75
N ARG A 33 1.26 -5.09 5.75
CA ARG A 33 0.57 -4.21 6.74
C ARG A 33 1.44 -3.09 7.30
N ASN A 34 2.69 -3.38 7.68
CA ASN A 34 3.59 -2.39 8.27
C ASN A 34 3.82 -1.14 7.38
N TYR A 35 3.72 -1.30 6.06
CA TYR A 35 3.87 -0.23 5.08
C TYR A 35 2.52 0.25 4.53
N ARG A 36 1.51 -0.63 4.48
CA ARG A 36 0.15 -0.31 4.04
C ARG A 36 -0.60 0.56 5.05
N ASP A 37 -0.57 0.19 6.33
CA ASP A 37 -1.44 0.78 7.36
C ASP A 37 -1.26 2.31 7.52
N PRO A 38 -0.03 2.88 7.42
CA PRO A 38 0.15 4.33 7.43
C PRO A 38 -0.49 5.08 6.25
N LEU A 39 -0.73 4.40 5.13
CA LEU A 39 -1.30 4.97 3.91
C LEU A 39 -2.82 4.78 3.85
N TRP A 40 -3.32 3.70 4.46
CA TRP A 40 -4.68 3.18 4.31
C TRP A 40 -5.80 4.24 4.43
N PRO A 41 -5.78 5.15 5.44
CA PRO A 41 -6.86 6.14 5.58
C PRO A 41 -7.06 7.05 4.35
N GLN A 42 -6.05 7.22 3.51
CA GLN A 42 -6.08 8.08 2.33
C GLN A 42 -6.37 7.32 1.02
N ILE A 43 -6.20 6.00 1.02
CA ILE A 43 -6.23 5.21 -0.22
C ILE A 43 -7.27 4.08 -0.22
N GLU A 44 -7.83 3.70 0.93
CA GLU A 44 -8.72 2.54 1.08
C GLU A 44 -9.83 2.47 0.02
N ARG A 45 -10.49 3.61 -0.26
CA ARG A 45 -11.61 3.66 -1.23
C ARG A 45 -11.24 3.29 -2.66
N ARG A 46 -9.96 3.34 -3.01
CA ARG A 46 -9.44 3.10 -4.37
C ARG A 46 -8.34 2.05 -4.40
N ALA A 47 -8.05 1.40 -3.27
CA ALA A 47 -6.95 0.45 -3.14
C ALA A 47 -7.46 -0.99 -3.02
N SER A 48 -6.78 -1.91 -3.70
CA SER A 48 -6.93 -3.36 -3.51
C SER A 48 -5.65 -3.96 -2.94
N VAL A 49 -5.79 -5.06 -2.19
CA VAL A 49 -4.67 -5.79 -1.58
C VAL A 49 -4.82 -7.26 -1.98
N PRO A 50 -4.45 -7.62 -3.22
CA PRO A 50 -4.75 -8.94 -3.78
C PRO A 50 -4.06 -10.09 -3.03
N MET A 51 -2.99 -9.78 -2.32
CA MET A 51 -2.19 -10.75 -1.56
C MET A 51 -2.55 -10.79 -0.06
N GLU A 52 -3.62 -10.13 0.38
CA GLU A 52 -4.04 -10.18 1.79
C GLU A 52 -4.43 -11.61 2.20
N GLY A 53 -3.88 -12.07 3.33
CA GLY A 53 -4.13 -13.42 3.86
C GLY A 53 -3.30 -14.53 3.19
N LEU A 54 -2.58 -14.25 2.10
CA LEU A 54 -1.72 -15.23 1.45
C LEU A 54 -0.43 -15.47 2.26
N GLY A 55 -0.01 -16.74 2.36
CA GLY A 55 1.32 -17.10 2.83
C GLY A 55 2.40 -16.73 1.81
N ILE A 56 3.68 -16.64 2.24
CA ILE A 56 4.77 -16.14 1.38
C ILE A 56 4.90 -16.89 0.03
N GLY A 57 4.72 -18.22 0.01
CA GLY A 57 4.75 -18.99 -1.23
C GLY A 57 3.61 -18.66 -2.19
N GLN A 58 2.41 -18.39 -1.66
CA GLN A 58 1.25 -17.97 -2.45
C GLN A 58 1.40 -16.54 -2.98
N GLN A 59 2.05 -15.66 -2.21
CA GLN A 59 2.39 -14.31 -2.69
C GLN A 59 3.37 -14.37 -3.86
N LEU A 60 4.41 -15.19 -3.77
CA LEU A 60 5.38 -15.38 -4.86
C LEU A 60 4.74 -15.99 -6.11
N ALA A 61 3.86 -16.97 -5.94
CA ALA A 61 3.09 -17.53 -7.05
C ALA A 61 2.21 -16.44 -7.71
N TRP A 62 1.46 -15.67 -6.91
CA TRP A 62 0.62 -14.59 -7.43
C TRP A 62 1.42 -13.55 -8.23
N LEU A 63 2.59 -13.14 -7.72
CA LEU A 63 3.51 -12.20 -8.39
C LEU A 63 4.13 -12.76 -9.67
N SER A 64 4.13 -14.09 -9.84
CA SER A 64 4.65 -14.73 -11.05
C SER A 64 3.58 -14.87 -12.13
N ASP A 65 2.30 -14.90 -11.73
CA ASP A 65 1.15 -15.18 -12.59
C ASP A 65 0.37 -13.92 -13.03
N ASN A 66 0.69 -12.73 -12.51
CA ASN A 66 0.01 -11.45 -12.78
C ASN A 66 1.02 -10.36 -13.17
#